data_AF-A0A2V9WX34-F1
#
_entry.id   AF-A0A2V9WX34-F1
#
_cell.length_a   1.000
_cell.length_b   1.000
_cell.length_c   1.000
_cell.angle_alpha   90.00
_cell.angle_beta   90.00
_cell.angle_gamma   90.00
#
_symmetry.space_group_name_H-M   'P 1'
#
loop_
_entity.id
_entity.type
_entity.pdbx_description
1 polymer ?
#
loop_
_entity_poly.entity_id
_entity_poly.type
_entity_poly.pdbx_seq_one_letter_code
_entity_poly.pdbx_strand_id
1 'polypeptide(L)'
;MTFTSDGSVTNIQSIHDAQAADGDVIIVPTGTWTWSTTLTITKAITLQGQTMWSGGGTSEAGGVHTALVPGAIINFASNVRILSITSNASAHVVLSRLAFVYISGTATEWMLTGGNSPHPIIVHDCYFELTFTGANRCIDWQSSGGLFYNCTVWANPIGTDNTTVNWIRVLQDNVRLWESSPTTGTLDTGGNINLYIEDCTIYNCLSQTLDLDDGARLVVRKCQLFDTGSTAHGADSSKKGGRHIEYYDNTFTHTLGINGGATLDPNNYPQNLSWWYNMRGGTMIITRNAIPDNVSQWWGSKATWTAGDWAVQRGTNQFGCPLSYPSPYQAGWGSDGVTITNCVTSLGTFPITQSLEPIYIWANTVGAAANILSLNDWGTDSCGHGLSSAGFIQQGRDFILGPKPGYTSFTYPHPFRTQSTPPLEVVVSGTWAASALTRNKLALRARVTRF
;
A
#
# COMPACT_ATOMS: atom_id res chain seq x y z
N MET A 1 -0.39 -30.71 -7.61
CA MET A 1 -1.37 -30.99 -8.68
C MET A 1 -1.97 -29.68 -9.17
N THR A 2 -2.52 -29.68 -10.39
CA THR A 2 -3.18 -28.51 -10.97
C THR A 2 -4.61 -28.86 -11.33
N PHE A 3 -5.56 -28.09 -10.81
CA PHE A 3 -6.99 -28.23 -11.08
C PHE A 3 -7.45 -27.07 -11.94
N THR A 4 -8.33 -27.33 -12.90
CA THR A 4 -8.99 -26.27 -13.67
C THR A 4 -10.40 -26.10 -13.13
N SER A 5 -10.75 -24.87 -12.72
CA SER A 5 -12.12 -24.55 -12.32
C SER A 5 -12.98 -24.15 -13.52
N ASP A 6 -14.29 -24.03 -13.31
CA ASP A 6 -15.19 -23.37 -14.27
C ASP A 6 -15.25 -21.84 -14.08
N GLY A 7 -14.42 -21.27 -13.21
CA GLY A 7 -14.36 -19.84 -12.90
C GLY A 7 -15.35 -19.34 -11.86
N SER A 8 -16.39 -20.12 -11.55
CA SER A 8 -17.34 -19.78 -10.48
C SER A 8 -16.74 -19.99 -9.10
N VAL A 9 -17.11 -19.13 -8.15
CA VAL A 9 -16.68 -19.24 -6.74
C VAL A 9 -17.06 -20.60 -6.12
N THR A 10 -18.25 -21.13 -6.45
CA THR A 10 -18.72 -22.43 -5.95
C THR A 10 -17.83 -23.58 -6.41
N ASN A 11 -17.43 -23.58 -7.69
CA ASN A 11 -16.57 -24.64 -8.22
C ASN A 11 -15.15 -24.54 -7.64
N ILE A 12 -14.59 -23.33 -7.54
CA ILE A 12 -13.28 -23.11 -6.91
C ILE A 12 -13.30 -23.58 -5.46
N GLN A 13 -14.34 -23.23 -4.69
CA GLN A 13 -14.50 -23.69 -3.30
C GLN A 13 -14.62 -25.22 -3.22
N SER A 14 -15.38 -25.85 -4.12
CA SER A 14 -15.51 -27.31 -4.16
C SER A 14 -14.19 -28.02 -4.45
N ILE A 15 -13.39 -27.51 -5.38
CA ILE A 15 -12.03 -28.02 -5.65
C ILE A 15 -11.14 -27.81 -4.43
N HIS A 16 -11.15 -26.60 -3.84
CA HIS A 16 -10.38 -26.31 -2.63
C HIS A 16 -10.70 -27.29 -1.50
N ASP A 17 -11.99 -27.52 -1.22
CA ASP A 17 -12.40 -28.31 -0.05
C ASP A 17 -12.15 -29.81 -0.26
N ALA A 18 -12.54 -30.34 -1.43
CA ALA A 18 -12.61 -31.79 -1.65
C ALA A 18 -11.43 -32.38 -2.45
N GLN A 19 -10.66 -31.58 -3.18
CA GLN A 19 -9.66 -32.10 -4.14
C GLN A 19 -8.24 -31.59 -3.88
N ALA A 20 -8.09 -30.28 -3.67
CA ALA A 20 -6.79 -29.67 -3.50
C ALA A 20 -6.18 -29.96 -2.12
N ALA A 21 -4.86 -30.10 -2.09
CA ALA A 21 -4.01 -30.17 -0.91
C ALA A 21 -3.02 -28.99 -0.88
N ASP A 22 -2.28 -28.85 0.22
CA ASP A 22 -1.20 -27.88 0.32
C ASP A 22 -0.18 -28.09 -0.83
N GLY A 23 0.20 -27.00 -1.49
CA GLY A 23 1.08 -26.98 -2.67
C GLY A 23 0.37 -27.11 -4.02
N ASP A 24 -0.95 -27.34 -4.05
CA ASP A 24 -1.70 -27.45 -5.30
C ASP A 24 -2.04 -26.09 -5.92
N VAL A 25 -2.35 -26.11 -7.22
CA VAL A 25 -2.76 -24.94 -8.00
C VAL A 25 -4.20 -25.11 -8.46
N ILE A 26 -5.03 -24.10 -8.26
CA ILE A 26 -6.37 -23.99 -8.87
C ILE A 26 -6.31 -22.88 -9.92
N ILE A 27 -6.53 -23.25 -11.17
CA ILE A 27 -6.56 -22.34 -12.32
C ILE A 27 -7.98 -21.80 -12.50
N VAL A 28 -8.12 -20.48 -12.49
CA VAL A 28 -9.34 -19.77 -12.88
C VAL A 28 -9.27 -19.53 -14.39
N PRO A 29 -10.21 -20.08 -15.19
CA PRO A 29 -10.20 -19.92 -16.62
C PRO A 29 -10.37 -18.45 -17.01
N THR A 30 -9.85 -18.16 -18.19
CA THR A 30 -10.03 -16.87 -18.86
C THR A 30 -11.51 -16.52 -18.97
N GLY A 31 -11.92 -15.34 -18.53
CA GLY A 31 -13.32 -14.94 -18.59
C GLY A 31 -13.67 -13.85 -17.57
N THR A 32 -14.94 -13.48 -17.55
CA THR A 32 -15.50 -12.53 -16.60
C THR A 32 -16.46 -13.26 -15.68
N TRP A 33 -16.17 -13.23 -14.38
CA TRP A 33 -16.84 -13.98 -13.34
C TRP A 33 -17.41 -13.02 -12.31
N THR A 34 -18.69 -13.16 -11.99
CA THR A 34 -19.30 -12.40 -10.89
C THR A 34 -19.37 -13.29 -9.66
N TRP A 35 -18.66 -12.91 -8.60
CA TRP A 35 -18.68 -13.62 -7.33
C TRP A 35 -19.64 -12.90 -6.37
N SER A 36 -20.67 -13.61 -5.95
CA SER A 36 -21.69 -13.13 -5.01
C SER A 36 -21.55 -13.72 -3.60
N THR A 37 -20.57 -14.60 -3.41
CA THR A 37 -20.24 -15.23 -2.13
C THR A 37 -18.73 -15.17 -1.91
N THR A 38 -18.32 -15.34 -0.65
CA THR A 38 -16.91 -15.35 -0.25
C THR A 38 -16.24 -16.66 -0.63
N LEU A 39 -15.13 -16.58 -1.38
CA LEU A 39 -14.18 -17.68 -1.52
C LEU A 39 -13.30 -17.76 -0.27
N THR A 40 -13.30 -18.90 0.41
CA THR A 40 -12.48 -19.13 1.60
C THR A 40 -11.32 -20.06 1.27
N ILE A 41 -10.09 -19.56 1.41
CA ILE A 41 -8.86 -20.33 1.19
C ILE A 41 -8.17 -20.55 2.53
N THR A 42 -8.05 -21.82 2.94
CA THR A 42 -7.41 -22.24 4.19
C THR A 42 -6.22 -23.17 3.99
N LYS A 43 -6.09 -23.75 2.79
CA LYS A 43 -4.95 -24.58 2.37
C LYS A 43 -3.88 -23.72 1.71
N ALA A 44 -2.62 -24.15 1.78
CA ALA A 44 -1.48 -23.51 1.14
C ALA A 44 -1.48 -23.74 -0.38
N ILE A 45 -2.49 -23.24 -1.08
CA ILE A 45 -2.65 -23.39 -2.53
C ILE A 45 -2.23 -22.13 -3.29
N THR A 46 -2.05 -22.27 -4.60
CA THR A 46 -2.02 -21.15 -5.54
C THR A 46 -3.38 -21.02 -6.21
N LEU A 47 -4.06 -19.88 -6.07
CA LEU A 47 -5.18 -19.50 -6.92
C LEU A 47 -4.66 -18.59 -8.03
N GLN A 48 -4.74 -19.06 -9.27
CA GLN A 48 -4.07 -18.42 -10.39
C GLN A 48 -5.01 -18.23 -11.59
N GLY A 49 -4.99 -17.05 -12.21
CA GLY A 49 -5.61 -16.84 -13.51
C GLY A 49 -4.87 -17.60 -14.63
N GLN A 50 -5.63 -18.19 -15.56
CA GLN A 50 -5.08 -19.01 -16.64
C GLN A 50 -4.03 -18.28 -17.49
N THR A 51 -4.24 -16.99 -17.76
CA THR A 51 -3.41 -16.14 -18.59
C THR A 51 -2.84 -15.00 -17.76
N MET A 52 -1.65 -14.52 -18.16
CA MET A 52 -1.12 -13.28 -17.59
C MET A 52 -2.02 -12.11 -18.00
N TRP A 53 -2.28 -11.23 -17.04
CA TRP A 53 -2.71 -9.89 -17.36
C TRP A 53 -1.65 -9.23 -18.25
N SER A 54 -1.97 -9.04 -19.54
CA SER A 54 -1.09 -8.38 -20.51
C SER A 54 -1.49 -6.93 -20.77
N GLY A 55 -2.46 -6.42 -20.01
CA GLY A 55 -2.89 -5.03 -20.03
C GLY A 55 -1.85 -4.13 -19.39
N GLY A 56 -0.71 -3.98 -20.07
CA GLY A 56 0.12 -2.79 -19.96
C GLY A 56 -0.71 -1.62 -20.44
N GLY A 57 -1.36 -0.92 -19.51
CA GLY A 57 -1.91 0.41 -19.74
C GLY A 57 -0.78 1.40 -19.96
N THR A 58 0.00 1.24 -21.03
CA THR A 58 0.74 2.37 -21.58
C THR A 58 -0.27 3.20 -22.33
N SER A 59 -0.79 4.23 -21.66
CA SER A 59 -0.94 5.60 -22.16
C SER A 59 -2.25 6.22 -21.69
N GLU A 60 -2.06 7.31 -20.94
CA GLU A 60 -3.02 8.38 -20.68
C GLU A 60 -4.09 8.04 -19.64
N ALA A 61 -3.92 8.70 -18.49
CA ALA A 61 -4.97 8.84 -17.51
C ALA A 61 -6.26 9.29 -18.25
N GLY A 62 -7.37 8.61 -18.02
CA GLY A 62 -8.67 8.93 -18.64
C GLY A 62 -9.12 7.97 -19.75
N GLY A 63 -8.27 7.07 -20.24
CA GLY A 63 -8.72 5.95 -21.06
C GLY A 63 -9.35 4.88 -20.18
N VAL A 64 -10.65 4.60 -20.35
CA VAL A 64 -11.26 3.35 -19.87
C VAL A 64 -10.33 2.22 -20.29
N HIS A 65 -9.93 1.33 -19.37
CA HIS A 65 -9.09 0.16 -19.66
C HIS A 65 -9.89 -0.86 -20.51
N THR A 66 -10.36 -0.47 -21.70
CA THR A 66 -11.18 -1.27 -22.61
C THR A 66 -10.41 -2.39 -23.29
N ALA A 67 -9.10 -2.49 -23.06
CA ALA A 67 -8.25 -3.56 -23.55
C ALA A 67 -7.81 -4.49 -22.40
N LEU A 68 -8.75 -4.90 -21.53
CA LEU A 68 -8.57 -6.07 -20.69
C LEU A 68 -8.47 -7.31 -21.59
N VAL A 69 -7.25 -7.63 -22.05
CA VAL A 69 -6.94 -8.92 -22.69
C VAL A 69 -7.09 -9.99 -21.61
N PRO A 70 -7.83 -11.08 -21.87
CA PRO A 70 -8.65 -11.67 -20.84
C PRO A 70 -7.78 -12.49 -19.90
N GLY A 71 -7.63 -11.99 -18.67
CA GLY A 71 -7.41 -12.80 -17.47
C GLY A 71 -8.75 -13.19 -16.85
N ALA A 72 -8.74 -13.84 -15.69
CA ALA A 72 -9.97 -14.00 -14.91
C ALA A 72 -10.34 -12.66 -14.26
N ILE A 73 -11.38 -12.00 -14.79
CA ILE A 73 -11.95 -10.78 -14.23
C ILE A 73 -12.97 -11.17 -13.18
N ILE A 74 -12.77 -10.75 -11.94
CA ILE A 74 -13.67 -11.02 -10.83
C ILE A 74 -14.43 -9.74 -10.51
N ASN A 75 -15.73 -9.76 -10.80
CA ASN A 75 -16.69 -8.72 -10.48
C ASN A 75 -17.46 -9.06 -9.22
N PHE A 76 -17.98 -8.05 -8.54
CA PHE A 76 -18.63 -8.24 -7.26
C PHE A 76 -19.81 -7.30 -7.05
N ALA A 77 -20.77 -7.77 -6.25
CA ALA A 77 -21.94 -7.04 -5.81
C ALA A 77 -21.68 -6.37 -4.44
N SER A 78 -22.56 -5.43 -4.04
CA SER A 78 -22.44 -4.71 -2.77
C SER A 78 -22.43 -5.64 -1.54
N ASN A 79 -21.59 -5.27 -0.56
CA ASN A 79 -21.49 -5.84 0.79
C ASN A 79 -21.02 -7.30 0.93
N VAL A 80 -20.27 -7.83 -0.04
CA VAL A 80 -19.68 -9.17 0.05
C VAL A 80 -18.16 -9.08 0.08
N ARG A 81 -17.57 -9.71 1.09
CA ARG A 81 -16.15 -10.05 1.10
C ARG A 81 -15.89 -11.10 0.01
N ILE A 82 -15.09 -10.79 -0.99
CA ILE A 82 -14.90 -11.68 -2.14
C ILE A 82 -13.94 -12.83 -1.81
N LEU A 83 -12.84 -12.51 -1.14
CA LEU A 83 -11.85 -13.49 -0.69
C LEU A 83 -11.64 -13.37 0.81
N SER A 84 -11.51 -14.53 1.45
CA SER A 84 -11.04 -14.70 2.82
C SER A 84 -9.89 -15.69 2.79
N ILE A 85 -8.67 -15.22 3.00
CA ILE A 85 -7.47 -16.04 2.89
C ILE A 85 -6.77 -16.12 4.23
N THR A 86 -6.55 -17.34 4.69
CA THR A 86 -5.77 -17.62 5.91
C THR A 86 -4.38 -18.11 5.54
N SER A 87 -3.35 -17.40 6.03
CA SER A 87 -1.96 -17.86 5.94
C SER A 87 -1.80 -19.26 6.53
N ASN A 88 -0.98 -20.10 5.92
CA ASN A 88 -0.89 -21.52 6.28
C ASN A 88 0.52 -21.86 6.80
N ALA A 89 0.62 -22.70 7.83
CA ALA A 89 1.91 -23.04 8.45
C ALA A 89 2.79 -23.95 7.59
N SER A 90 2.21 -24.68 6.62
CA SER A 90 2.91 -25.63 5.75
C SER A 90 3.65 -24.95 4.60
N ALA A 91 3.02 -23.96 3.96
CA ALA A 91 3.55 -23.26 2.80
C ALA A 91 2.78 -21.94 2.54
N HIS A 92 3.25 -21.16 1.57
CA HIS A 92 2.61 -19.91 1.17
C HIS A 92 1.24 -20.16 0.52
N VAL A 93 0.29 -19.28 0.79
CA VAL A 93 -0.88 -19.10 -0.07
C VAL A 93 -0.54 -18.06 -1.13
N VAL A 94 -0.79 -18.36 -2.40
CA VAL A 94 -0.43 -17.50 -3.52
C VAL A 94 -1.67 -17.09 -4.31
N LEU A 95 -1.81 -15.79 -4.57
CA LEU A 95 -2.74 -15.24 -5.54
C LEU A 95 -1.96 -14.70 -6.72
N SER A 96 -2.31 -15.11 -7.94
CA SER A 96 -1.62 -14.58 -9.10
C SER A 96 -2.47 -14.46 -10.36
N ARG A 97 -2.14 -13.48 -11.21
CA ARG A 97 -2.74 -13.33 -12.55
C ARG A 97 -4.25 -13.13 -12.55
N LEU A 98 -4.78 -12.57 -11.47
CA LEU A 98 -6.20 -12.25 -11.32
C LEU A 98 -6.41 -10.75 -11.55
N ALA A 99 -7.51 -10.41 -12.19
CA ALA A 99 -7.97 -9.02 -12.29
C ALA A 99 -9.22 -8.88 -11.43
N PHE A 100 -9.20 -7.90 -10.54
CA PHE A 100 -10.33 -7.60 -9.68
C PHE A 100 -10.88 -6.24 -10.06
N VAL A 101 -12.12 -6.22 -10.52
CA VAL A 101 -12.73 -5.04 -11.11
C VAL A 101 -14.03 -4.74 -10.39
N TYR A 102 -14.12 -3.53 -9.87
CA TYR A 102 -15.37 -3.03 -9.30
C TYR A 102 -16.36 -2.68 -10.42
N ILE A 103 -17.59 -3.20 -10.34
CA ILE A 103 -18.64 -2.86 -11.32
C ILE A 103 -19.68 -1.89 -10.75
N SER A 104 -20.23 -2.18 -9.58
CA SER A 104 -21.24 -1.32 -8.94
C SER A 104 -21.47 -1.70 -7.47
N GLY A 105 -22.07 -0.77 -6.69
CA GLY A 105 -22.49 -1.02 -5.32
C GLY A 105 -21.83 -0.10 -4.29
N THR A 106 -21.65 -0.60 -3.07
CA THR A 106 -20.86 0.02 -1.98
C THR A 106 -19.86 -0.99 -1.41
N ALA A 107 -19.50 -2.03 -2.18
CA ALA A 107 -18.91 -3.24 -1.65
C ALA A 107 -17.68 -2.96 -0.77
N THR A 108 -17.77 -3.52 0.42
CA THR A 108 -16.89 -3.38 1.57
C THR A 108 -15.91 -4.55 1.61
N GLU A 109 -14.62 -4.25 1.46
CA GLU A 109 -13.50 -5.05 2.01
C GLU A 109 -13.27 -6.46 1.40
N TRP A 110 -12.16 -6.64 0.67
CA TRP A 110 -11.55 -7.96 0.49
C TRP A 110 -10.65 -8.20 1.70
N MET A 111 -10.85 -9.32 2.38
CA MET A 111 -10.15 -9.55 3.64
C MET A 111 -9.10 -10.63 3.44
N LEU A 112 -7.84 -10.24 3.55
CA LEU A 112 -6.72 -11.15 3.67
C LEU A 112 -6.41 -11.29 5.16
N THR A 113 -7.11 -12.19 5.85
CA THR A 113 -6.86 -12.48 7.27
C THR A 113 -5.83 -13.59 7.42
N GLY A 114 -4.56 -13.22 7.38
CA GLY A 114 -3.53 -14.16 7.79
C GLY A 114 -3.47 -14.29 9.30
N GLY A 115 -3.35 -15.53 9.78
CA GLY A 115 -2.80 -15.77 11.11
C GLY A 115 -1.32 -15.41 11.18
N ASN A 116 -0.72 -15.55 12.35
CA ASN A 116 0.74 -15.45 12.51
C ASN A 116 1.38 -16.76 12.03
N SER A 117 1.35 -17.00 10.72
CA SER A 117 2.04 -18.13 10.09
C SER A 117 3.48 -17.75 9.72
N PRO A 118 4.45 -18.68 9.78
CA PRO A 118 5.78 -18.47 9.22
C PRO A 118 5.79 -18.27 7.70
N HIS A 119 4.75 -18.73 6.99
CA HIS A 119 4.60 -18.55 5.55
C HIS A 119 3.54 -17.48 5.26
N PRO A 120 3.95 -16.25 4.94
CA PRO A 120 3.02 -15.18 4.62
C PRO A 120 2.33 -15.40 3.28
N ILE A 121 1.26 -14.63 3.05
CA ILE A 121 0.52 -14.62 1.80
C ILE A 121 1.33 -13.88 0.72
N ILE A 122 1.31 -14.40 -0.52
CA ILE A 122 1.96 -13.79 -1.68
C ILE A 122 0.89 -13.41 -2.70
N VAL A 123 0.94 -12.17 -3.20
CA VAL A 123 0.06 -11.66 -4.26
C VAL A 123 0.91 -11.09 -5.38
N HIS A 124 0.72 -11.56 -6.61
CA HIS A 124 1.54 -11.06 -7.72
C HIS A 124 0.90 -11.12 -9.09
N ASP A 125 1.40 -10.30 -10.02
CA ASP A 125 0.88 -10.24 -11.39
C ASP A 125 -0.64 -9.97 -11.44
N CYS A 126 -1.18 -9.30 -10.42
CA CYS A 126 -2.61 -9.03 -10.30
C CYS A 126 -2.94 -7.58 -10.68
N TYR A 127 -4.18 -7.37 -11.11
CA TYR A 127 -4.73 -6.05 -11.43
C TYR A 127 -5.88 -5.71 -10.49
N PHE A 128 -5.91 -4.47 -10.00
CA PHE A 128 -6.89 -3.97 -9.04
C PHE A 128 -7.48 -2.67 -9.58
N GLU A 129 -8.78 -2.67 -9.86
CA GLU A 129 -9.52 -1.49 -10.28
C GLU A 129 -10.51 -1.06 -9.20
N LEU A 130 -10.29 0.15 -8.70
CA LEU A 130 -10.95 0.75 -7.56
C LEU A 130 -11.83 1.91 -8.04
N THR A 131 -13.14 1.71 -8.08
CA THR A 131 -14.07 2.81 -8.34
C THR A 131 -14.88 3.05 -7.08
N PHE A 132 -14.49 4.04 -6.27
CA PHE A 132 -15.14 4.29 -4.99
C PHE A 132 -15.67 5.71 -4.87
N THR A 133 -16.83 5.82 -4.23
CA THR A 133 -17.34 7.02 -3.59
C THR A 133 -17.50 6.71 -2.09
N GLY A 134 -16.40 6.74 -1.31
CA GLY A 134 -16.45 6.52 0.15
C GLY A 134 -15.21 5.82 0.74
N ALA A 135 -15.09 5.82 2.07
CA ALA A 135 -13.96 5.31 2.86
C ALA A 135 -13.86 3.76 2.91
N ASN A 136 -14.02 3.10 1.77
CA ASN A 136 -13.99 1.64 1.67
C ASN A 136 -12.58 1.14 1.41
N ARG A 137 -12.25 0.00 2.03
CA ARG A 137 -10.96 -0.68 1.86
C ARG A 137 -11.07 -1.74 0.78
N CYS A 138 -10.13 -1.80 -0.14
CA CYS A 138 -10.04 -2.88 -1.11
C CYS A 138 -9.46 -4.13 -0.45
N ILE A 139 -8.32 -3.99 0.23
CA ILE A 139 -7.65 -5.07 0.95
C ILE A 139 -7.54 -4.70 2.43
N ASP A 140 -7.96 -5.60 3.29
CA ASP A 140 -7.63 -5.58 4.71
C ASP A 140 -6.59 -6.67 5.01
N TRP A 141 -5.35 -6.25 5.19
CA TRP A 141 -4.19 -7.11 5.43
C TRP A 141 -3.95 -7.25 6.93
N GLN A 142 -4.32 -8.40 7.48
CA GLN A 142 -4.19 -8.67 8.92
C GLN A 142 -3.07 -9.65 9.27
N SER A 143 -2.37 -10.18 8.26
CA SER A 143 -1.24 -11.09 8.47
C SER A 143 0.01 -10.34 8.94
N SER A 144 0.81 -11.01 9.77
CA SER A 144 2.22 -10.67 9.93
C SER A 144 2.98 -11.06 8.66
N GLY A 145 3.79 -10.16 8.12
CA GLY A 145 4.49 -10.41 6.87
C GLY A 145 3.61 -10.36 5.63
N GLY A 146 4.24 -10.47 4.46
CA GLY A 146 3.54 -10.47 3.18
C GLY A 146 4.44 -10.10 2.03
N LEU A 147 4.07 -10.55 0.83
CA LEU A 147 4.66 -10.02 -0.38
C LEU A 147 3.59 -9.71 -1.42
N PHE A 148 3.59 -8.48 -1.88
CA PHE A 148 2.78 -7.97 -2.97
C PHE A 148 3.71 -7.48 -4.07
N TYR A 149 3.71 -8.08 -5.26
CA TYR A 149 4.67 -7.67 -6.29
C TYR A 149 4.19 -7.75 -7.73
N ASN A 150 4.76 -6.90 -8.58
CA ASN A 150 4.42 -6.82 -10.00
C ASN A 150 2.91 -6.69 -10.25
N CYS A 151 2.22 -5.94 -9.40
CA CYS A 151 0.79 -5.71 -9.51
C CYS A 151 0.52 -4.29 -10.02
N THR A 152 -0.65 -4.12 -10.64
CA THR A 152 -1.14 -2.81 -11.06
C THR A 152 -2.39 -2.46 -10.29
N VAL A 153 -2.44 -1.24 -9.75
CA VAL A 153 -3.57 -0.71 -9.00
C VAL A 153 -3.98 0.58 -9.65
N TRP A 154 -5.26 0.70 -9.93
CA TRP A 154 -5.82 1.90 -10.49
C TRP A 154 -7.07 2.29 -9.73
N ALA A 155 -7.12 3.53 -9.29
CA ALA A 155 -8.33 4.13 -8.78
C ALA A 155 -8.93 5.13 -9.78
N ASN A 156 -10.25 5.15 -9.86
CA ASN A 156 -11.00 6.19 -10.55
C ASN A 156 -11.49 7.22 -9.52
N PRO A 157 -10.76 8.33 -9.28
CA PRO A 157 -11.24 9.39 -8.41
C PRO A 157 -12.32 10.19 -9.15
N ILE A 158 -13.54 9.66 -9.24
CA ILE A 158 -14.65 10.40 -9.85
C ILE A 158 -15.08 11.51 -8.87
N GLY A 159 -14.71 12.75 -9.19
CA GLY A 159 -15.46 13.97 -8.85
C GLY A 159 -15.58 14.34 -7.37
N THR A 160 -14.70 13.86 -6.49
CA THR A 160 -14.75 14.21 -5.06
C THR A 160 -13.36 14.52 -4.53
N ASP A 161 -13.16 15.77 -4.13
CA ASP A 161 -11.89 16.41 -3.76
C ASP A 161 -11.15 15.81 -2.55
N ASN A 162 -11.66 14.71 -1.99
CA ASN A 162 -11.11 14.10 -0.77
C ASN A 162 -11.57 12.65 -0.53
N THR A 163 -12.00 11.90 -1.56
CA THR A 163 -12.38 10.50 -1.30
C THR A 163 -11.14 9.67 -0.99
N THR A 164 -11.17 9.07 0.20
CA THR A 164 -10.17 8.16 0.69
C THR A 164 -10.32 6.83 -0.05
N VAL A 165 -9.46 6.61 -1.05
CA VAL A 165 -9.34 5.30 -1.69
C VAL A 165 -8.34 4.47 -0.91
N ASN A 166 -8.85 3.61 -0.03
CA ASN A 166 -8.03 2.71 0.75
C ASN A 166 -7.76 1.46 -0.08
N TRP A 167 -6.60 1.40 -0.74
CA TRP A 167 -6.24 0.17 -1.46
C TRP A 167 -5.89 -0.93 -0.47
N ILE A 168 -4.90 -0.73 0.40
CA ILE A 168 -4.51 -1.69 1.43
C ILE A 168 -4.58 -1.01 2.78
N ARG A 169 -5.50 -1.47 3.64
CA ARG A 169 -5.33 -1.30 5.07
C ARG A 169 -4.42 -2.41 5.59
N VAL A 170 -3.40 -2.04 6.35
CA VAL A 170 -2.61 -3.00 7.12
C VAL A 170 -3.03 -2.87 8.57
N LEU A 171 -3.65 -3.91 9.13
CA LEU A 171 -4.15 -3.92 10.50
C LEU A 171 -3.62 -5.16 11.21
N GLN A 172 -2.57 -5.00 11.99
CA GLN A 172 -1.96 -6.12 12.71
C GLN A 172 -2.27 -6.04 14.21
N ASP A 173 -3.57 -6.12 14.59
CA ASP A 173 -4.15 -5.94 15.94
C ASP A 173 -3.67 -6.98 17.00
N ASN A 174 -2.48 -7.54 16.82
CA ASN A 174 -1.74 -8.21 17.87
C ASN A 174 -0.95 -7.16 18.67
N VAL A 175 -1.40 -6.91 19.90
CA VAL A 175 -0.80 -6.00 20.89
C VAL A 175 0.74 -6.10 20.93
N ARG A 176 1.30 -7.29 20.71
CA ARG A 176 2.75 -7.57 20.74
C ARG A 176 3.53 -6.99 19.56
N LEU A 177 2.88 -6.69 18.44
CA LEU A 177 3.58 -6.18 17.24
C LEU A 177 4.01 -4.73 17.40
N TRP A 178 3.25 -3.92 18.14
CA TRP A 178 3.73 -2.60 18.50
C TRP A 178 4.90 -2.68 19.49
N GLU A 179 4.74 -3.53 20.51
CA GLU A 179 5.65 -3.69 21.66
C GLU A 179 6.86 -4.56 21.34
N SER A 180 7.22 -4.68 20.07
CA SER A 180 8.41 -5.43 19.64
C SER A 180 9.39 -4.52 18.94
N SER A 181 10.65 -4.95 19.00
CA SER A 181 11.76 -4.30 18.31
C SER A 181 11.43 -4.05 16.83
N PRO A 182 11.97 -2.96 16.25
CA PRO A 182 11.76 -2.64 14.84
C PRO A 182 12.38 -3.71 13.94
N THR A 183 11.70 -3.99 12.83
CA THR A 183 12.18 -4.92 11.80
C THR A 183 12.53 -4.18 10.53
N THR A 184 13.04 -2.95 10.65
CA THR A 184 13.39 -2.13 9.48
C THR A 184 14.64 -2.66 8.78
N GLY A 185 14.62 -2.69 7.45
CA GLY A 185 15.78 -3.08 6.64
C GLY A 185 16.19 -4.54 6.87
N THR A 186 17.48 -4.81 7.04
CA THR A 186 18.01 -6.16 7.30
C THR A 186 17.64 -6.74 8.68
N LEU A 187 16.93 -5.98 9.54
CA LEU A 187 16.42 -6.49 10.81
C LEU A 187 15.20 -7.41 10.62
N ASP A 188 14.45 -7.29 9.52
CA ASP A 188 13.51 -8.35 9.10
C ASP A 188 14.28 -9.49 8.46
N THR A 189 15.04 -10.25 9.25
CA THR A 189 16.02 -11.22 8.73
C THR A 189 15.46 -12.26 7.75
N GLY A 190 14.16 -12.58 7.84
CA GLY A 190 13.46 -13.52 6.96
C GLY A 190 12.56 -12.87 5.91
N GLY A 191 12.33 -11.55 5.97
CA GLY A 191 11.33 -10.87 5.14
C GLY A 191 9.89 -11.33 5.40
N ASN A 192 9.62 -11.91 6.58
CA ASN A 192 8.32 -12.49 6.93
C ASN A 192 7.61 -11.75 8.06
N ILE A 193 8.13 -10.59 8.48
CA ILE A 193 7.52 -9.79 9.54
C ILE A 193 6.80 -8.58 8.94
N ASN A 194 7.41 -7.92 7.96
CA ASN A 194 6.82 -6.79 7.26
C ASN A 194 6.01 -7.23 6.04
N LEU A 195 4.95 -6.50 5.70
CA LEU A 195 4.39 -6.58 4.35
C LEU A 195 5.34 -5.86 3.40
N TYR A 196 5.76 -6.52 2.31
CA TYR A 196 6.55 -5.91 1.24
C TYR A 196 5.65 -5.65 0.03
N ILE A 197 5.73 -4.43 -0.52
CA ILE A 197 5.11 -4.04 -1.80
C ILE A 197 6.25 -3.67 -2.76
N GLU A 198 6.36 -4.40 -3.88
CA GLU A 198 7.52 -4.32 -4.76
C GLU A 198 7.19 -4.33 -6.24
N ASP A 199 7.86 -3.51 -7.04
CA ASP A 199 7.65 -3.42 -8.50
C ASP A 199 6.17 -3.25 -8.88
N CYS A 200 5.38 -2.64 -8.00
CA CYS A 200 3.98 -2.35 -8.26
C CYS A 200 3.85 -0.99 -8.94
N THR A 201 2.78 -0.83 -9.72
CA THR A 201 2.40 0.43 -10.34
C THR A 201 1.04 0.85 -9.79
N ILE A 202 0.97 2.02 -9.17
CA ILE A 202 -0.22 2.48 -8.43
C ILE A 202 -0.64 3.85 -8.98
N TYR A 203 -1.91 3.99 -9.33
CA TYR A 203 -2.46 5.19 -9.95
C TYR A 203 -3.63 5.77 -9.14
N ASN A 204 -3.60 7.09 -8.93
CA ASN A 204 -4.72 7.93 -8.54
C ASN A 204 -5.36 7.58 -7.18
N CYS A 205 -4.62 6.97 -6.27
CA CYS A 205 -5.12 6.63 -4.94
C CYS A 205 -4.78 7.78 -3.96
N LEU A 206 -5.68 8.76 -3.83
CA LEU A 206 -5.29 10.11 -3.39
C LEU A 206 -4.77 10.29 -1.96
N SER A 207 -5.38 9.73 -0.92
CA SER A 207 -5.08 10.15 0.47
C SER A 207 -4.74 9.03 1.45
N GLN A 208 -5.15 7.80 1.16
CA GLN A 208 -5.04 6.67 2.08
C GLN A 208 -4.81 5.34 1.33
N THR A 209 -4.08 5.37 0.20
CA THR A 209 -3.76 4.17 -0.58
C THR A 209 -3.30 3.02 0.29
N LEU A 210 -2.31 3.30 1.13
CA LEU A 210 -1.82 2.44 2.17
C LEU A 210 -2.25 3.09 3.49
N ASP A 211 -3.04 2.36 4.26
CA ASP A 211 -3.67 2.82 5.49
C ASP A 211 -3.18 1.95 6.66
N LEU A 212 -2.23 2.48 7.45
CA LEU A 212 -1.56 1.68 8.48
C LEU A 212 -2.23 1.86 9.84
N ASP A 213 -2.63 0.74 10.43
CA ASP A 213 -3.29 0.65 11.74
C ASP A 213 -2.61 -0.34 12.68
N ASP A 214 -2.83 -0.12 13.98
CA ASP A 214 -2.55 -0.99 15.11
C ASP A 214 -1.40 -1.99 14.94
N GLY A 215 -0.15 -1.50 14.90
CA GLY A 215 1.03 -2.35 14.83
C GLY A 215 1.55 -2.62 13.42
N ALA A 216 0.90 -2.08 12.39
CA ALA A 216 1.26 -2.30 10.98
C ALA A 216 2.74 -2.04 10.67
N ARG A 217 3.31 -2.96 9.89
CA ARG A 217 4.70 -2.91 9.40
C ARG A 217 4.72 -3.05 7.88
N LEU A 218 5.24 -2.05 7.18
CA LEU A 218 5.17 -1.99 5.72
C LEU A 218 6.49 -1.55 5.09
N VAL A 219 6.84 -2.16 3.96
CA VAL A 219 7.95 -1.76 3.10
C VAL A 219 7.43 -1.57 1.69
N VAL A 220 7.62 -0.38 1.12
CA VAL A 220 7.30 -0.06 -0.27
C VAL A 220 8.60 0.26 -1.00
N ARG A 221 8.92 -0.51 -2.04
CA ARG A 221 10.18 -0.33 -2.77
C ARG A 221 10.09 -0.65 -4.24
N LYS A 222 10.87 0.07 -5.06
CA LYS A 222 10.92 -0.11 -6.52
C LYS A 222 9.55 0.02 -7.21
N CYS A 223 8.59 0.69 -6.57
CA CYS A 223 7.26 0.93 -7.12
C CYS A 223 7.22 2.25 -7.92
N GLN A 224 6.24 2.35 -8.79
CA GLN A 224 5.84 3.59 -9.46
C GLN A 224 4.51 4.07 -8.87
N LEU A 225 4.50 5.26 -8.28
CA LEU A 225 3.34 5.84 -7.60
C LEU A 225 2.92 7.11 -8.34
N PHE A 226 1.76 7.09 -8.97
CA PHE A 226 1.19 8.20 -9.73
C PHE A 226 0.03 8.79 -8.93
N ASP A 227 0.16 10.05 -8.51
CA ASP A 227 -0.90 10.78 -7.80
C ASP A 227 -1.51 9.98 -6.64
N THR A 228 -0.63 9.39 -5.83
CA THR A 228 -0.96 8.37 -4.85
C THR A 228 -0.44 8.79 -3.48
N GLY A 229 -1.34 9.06 -2.54
CA GLY A 229 -1.04 9.41 -1.15
C GLY A 229 -1.37 8.27 -0.20
N SER A 230 -0.60 8.14 0.86
CA SER A 230 -0.77 7.10 1.89
C SER A 230 -0.77 7.71 3.29
N THR A 231 -1.18 6.94 4.30
CA THR A 231 -1.27 7.43 5.68
C THR A 231 -0.96 6.33 6.70
N ALA A 232 -0.59 6.75 7.90
CA ALA A 232 -0.70 5.95 9.11
C ALA A 232 -1.65 6.63 10.08
N HIS A 233 -2.47 5.83 10.74
CA HIS A 233 -3.18 6.25 11.92
C HIS A 233 -2.25 6.37 13.13
N GLY A 234 -2.64 7.21 14.08
CA GLY A 234 -2.06 7.29 15.41
C GLY A 234 -3.05 6.76 16.45
N ALA A 235 -2.66 6.85 17.72
CA ALA A 235 -3.57 6.54 18.83
C ALA A 235 -4.85 7.39 18.82
N ASP A 236 -4.85 8.53 18.10
CA ASP A 236 -5.98 9.45 17.94
C ASP A 236 -7.21 8.81 17.26
N SER A 237 -6.97 7.79 16.44
CA SER A 237 -7.97 7.21 15.55
C SER A 237 -7.92 5.69 15.43
N SER A 238 -6.91 5.07 16.05
CA SER A 238 -6.73 3.62 16.16
C SER A 238 -6.22 3.29 17.56
N LYS A 239 -6.17 2.01 17.97
CA LYS A 239 -5.71 1.65 19.32
C LYS A 239 -4.26 2.08 19.55
N LYS A 240 -3.38 1.82 18.58
CA LYS A 240 -1.95 2.13 18.65
C LYS A 240 -1.42 2.90 17.44
N GLY A 241 -2.09 2.80 16.29
CA GLY A 241 -1.60 3.38 15.03
C GLY A 241 -0.60 2.48 14.29
N GLY A 242 0.07 2.98 13.25
CA GLY A 242 1.05 2.23 12.44
C GLY A 242 2.44 2.12 13.07
N ARG A 243 3.09 0.95 13.10
CA ARG A 243 4.34 0.73 13.87
C ARG A 243 5.59 1.22 13.14
N HIS A 244 5.75 0.83 11.89
CA HIS A 244 6.78 1.41 11.03
C HIS A 244 6.47 1.24 9.54
N ILE A 245 6.99 2.17 8.74
CA ILE A 245 6.97 2.08 7.29
C ILE A 245 8.31 2.47 6.68
N GLU A 246 8.67 1.80 5.59
CA GLU A 246 9.82 2.14 4.77
C GLU A 246 9.39 2.46 3.33
N TYR A 247 9.83 3.60 2.80
CA TYR A 247 9.80 3.93 1.38
C TYR A 247 11.22 4.05 0.86
N TYR A 248 11.63 3.17 -0.05
CA TYR A 248 12.91 3.36 -0.73
C TYR A 248 12.99 2.89 -2.17
N ASP A 249 13.81 3.58 -2.94
CA ASP A 249 14.01 3.32 -4.37
C ASP A 249 12.72 3.35 -5.20
N ASN A 250 11.70 4.09 -4.78
CA ASN A 250 10.46 4.29 -5.53
C ASN A 250 10.55 5.50 -6.45
N THR A 251 9.68 5.54 -7.46
CA THR A 251 9.44 6.72 -8.30
C THR A 251 8.04 7.23 -8.04
N PHE A 252 7.94 8.48 -7.59
CA PHE A 252 6.67 9.18 -7.43
C PHE A 252 6.50 10.13 -8.62
N THR A 253 5.29 10.25 -9.11
CA THR A 253 4.93 11.14 -10.21
C THR A 253 3.66 11.87 -9.84
N HIS A 254 3.72 13.20 -9.83
CA HIS A 254 2.54 14.03 -9.77
C HIS A 254 2.15 14.40 -11.19
N THR A 255 1.03 13.90 -11.70
CA THR A 255 0.56 14.26 -13.04
C THR A 255 -0.22 15.57 -12.92
N LEU A 256 0.39 16.66 -13.41
CA LEU A 256 -0.25 17.98 -13.51
C LEU A 256 -1.30 17.94 -14.62
N GLY A 257 -2.46 17.36 -14.33
CA GLY A 257 -3.52 17.18 -15.30
C GLY A 257 -3.34 15.90 -16.11
N ILE A 258 -4.44 15.17 -16.20
CA ILE A 258 -4.57 13.84 -16.76
C ILE A 258 -4.29 13.76 -18.28
N ASN A 259 -4.07 14.87 -18.99
CA ASN A 259 -3.83 14.85 -20.43
C ASN A 259 -2.50 15.50 -20.80
N GLY A 260 -1.49 14.69 -21.12
CA GLY A 260 -0.16 15.11 -21.54
C GLY A 260 -0.13 16.21 -22.63
N GLY A 261 -0.17 17.47 -22.20
CA GLY A 261 -0.07 18.63 -23.08
C GLY A 261 -1.32 18.98 -23.90
N ALA A 262 -2.44 18.25 -23.77
CA ALA A 262 -3.70 18.68 -24.36
C ALA A 262 -4.42 19.58 -23.34
N THR A 263 -4.62 20.85 -23.73
CA THR A 263 -5.50 21.86 -23.12
C THR A 263 -6.18 21.39 -21.84
N LEU A 264 -5.77 21.99 -20.70
CA LEU A 264 -6.48 22.01 -19.43
C LEU A 264 -7.99 21.96 -19.71
N ASP A 265 -8.61 20.79 -19.62
CA ASP A 265 -10.05 20.75 -19.59
C ASP A 265 -10.41 21.44 -18.28
N PRO A 266 -11.11 22.59 -18.31
CA PRO A 266 -11.48 23.32 -17.11
C PRO A 266 -12.37 22.50 -16.16
N ASN A 267 -12.84 21.32 -16.60
CA ASN A 267 -13.58 20.36 -15.80
C ASN A 267 -12.74 19.15 -15.34
N ASN A 268 -11.51 18.94 -15.85
CA ASN A 268 -10.62 17.88 -15.36
C ASN A 268 -9.74 18.41 -14.24
N TYR A 269 -10.23 18.18 -13.03
CA TYR A 269 -9.59 18.43 -11.75
C TYR A 269 -8.14 17.93 -11.72
N PRO A 270 -7.12 18.79 -11.47
CA PRO A 270 -5.87 18.27 -10.95
C PRO A 270 -6.14 17.70 -9.57
N GLN A 271 -5.75 16.44 -9.41
CA GLN A 271 -5.92 15.69 -8.18
C GLN A 271 -5.34 16.48 -6.99
N ASN A 272 -6.14 16.68 -5.94
CA ASN A 272 -5.73 17.40 -4.74
C ASN A 272 -4.99 16.45 -3.78
N LEU A 273 -3.79 16.05 -4.19
CA LEU A 273 -2.92 15.24 -3.35
C LEU A 273 -2.43 16.08 -2.16
N SER A 274 -2.90 15.78 -0.95
CA SER A 274 -2.54 16.57 0.23
C SER A 274 -1.13 16.27 0.76
N TRP A 275 -0.64 15.05 0.53
CA TRP A 275 0.68 14.55 0.91
C TRP A 275 1.00 13.28 0.13
N TRP A 276 2.29 12.93 -0.02
CA TRP A 276 2.68 11.58 -0.44
C TRP A 276 2.53 10.58 0.70
N TYR A 277 2.87 11.01 1.92
CA TYR A 277 2.62 10.24 3.13
C TYR A 277 2.33 11.14 4.34
N ASN A 278 1.31 10.77 5.11
CA ASN A 278 0.98 11.39 6.39
C ASN A 278 1.10 10.39 7.54
N MET A 279 1.96 10.68 8.50
CA MET A 279 2.20 9.80 9.64
C MET A 279 1.57 10.35 10.91
N ARG A 280 0.86 9.50 11.66
CA ARG A 280 0.30 9.89 12.96
C ARG A 280 0.76 9.04 14.15
N GLY A 281 1.48 7.95 13.89
CA GLY A 281 2.11 7.12 14.91
C GLY A 281 3.23 6.28 14.32
N GLY A 282 4.24 5.93 15.13
CA GLY A 282 5.30 4.98 14.79
C GLY A 282 6.63 5.61 14.38
N THR A 283 7.42 4.87 13.60
CA THR A 283 8.63 5.39 12.91
C THR A 283 8.57 5.26 11.38
N MET A 284 9.38 6.04 10.66
CA MET A 284 9.47 6.00 9.19
C MET A 284 10.92 5.99 8.71
N ILE A 285 11.15 5.32 7.59
CA ILE A 285 12.38 5.43 6.80
C ILE A 285 12.02 5.82 5.38
N ILE A 286 12.55 6.95 4.92
CA ILE A 286 12.29 7.45 3.57
C ILE A 286 13.63 7.74 2.89
N THR A 287 14.02 6.93 1.92
CA THR A 287 15.32 7.13 1.27
C THR A 287 15.41 6.71 -0.19
N ARG A 288 16.24 7.38 -0.98
CA ARG A 288 16.54 7.03 -2.37
C ARG A 288 15.33 6.97 -3.29
N ASN A 289 14.27 7.68 -2.96
CA ASN A 289 13.12 7.83 -3.84
C ASN A 289 13.35 9.00 -4.82
N ALA A 290 12.76 8.93 -6.00
CA ALA A 290 12.61 10.05 -6.91
C ALA A 290 11.23 10.68 -6.68
N ILE A 291 11.17 11.87 -6.08
CA ILE A 291 9.92 12.48 -5.61
C ILE A 291 9.83 13.93 -6.07
N PRO A 292 8.85 14.29 -6.91
CA PRO A 292 8.61 15.67 -7.26
C PRO A 292 8.01 16.42 -6.06
N ASP A 293 8.10 17.74 -6.10
CA ASP A 293 7.35 18.57 -5.17
C ASP A 293 5.85 18.32 -5.36
N ASN A 294 5.12 18.20 -4.25
CA ASN A 294 3.68 18.04 -4.27
C ASN A 294 3.01 19.40 -4.57
N VAL A 295 2.95 19.78 -5.84
CA VAL A 295 2.42 21.07 -6.29
C VAL A 295 1.18 20.85 -7.14
N SER A 296 0.02 21.22 -6.61
CA SER A 296 -1.23 21.29 -7.37
C SER A 296 -1.45 22.73 -7.87
N GLN A 297 -1.90 22.89 -9.12
CA GLN A 297 -2.16 24.22 -9.69
C GLN A 297 -3.24 25.00 -8.94
N TRP A 298 -4.23 24.30 -8.36
CA TRP A 298 -5.40 24.93 -7.72
C TRP A 298 -5.21 25.12 -6.22
N TRP A 299 -4.47 24.22 -5.58
CA TRP A 299 -4.33 24.16 -4.13
C TRP A 299 -2.93 24.53 -3.64
N GLY A 300 -2.06 24.94 -4.56
CA GLY A 300 -0.69 25.36 -4.31
C GLY A 300 0.24 24.22 -3.96
N SER A 301 1.43 24.58 -3.47
CA SER A 301 2.40 23.65 -2.93
C SER A 301 1.89 23.06 -1.61
N LYS A 302 1.97 21.73 -1.49
CA LYS A 302 1.65 20.96 -0.30
C LYS A 302 2.90 20.30 0.25
N ALA A 303 2.80 19.79 1.48
CA ALA A 303 3.86 19.01 2.06
C ALA A 303 4.06 17.69 1.28
N THR A 304 5.32 17.29 1.15
CA THR A 304 5.68 15.97 0.58
C THR A 304 5.42 14.89 1.63
N TRP A 305 6.03 15.08 2.80
CA TRP A 305 5.90 14.22 3.97
C TRP A 305 5.31 15.02 5.12
N THR A 306 4.31 14.47 5.79
CA THR A 306 3.75 15.06 7.00
C THR A 306 3.83 14.10 8.17
N ALA A 307 4.04 14.65 9.36
CA ALA A 307 3.84 13.95 10.62
C ALA A 307 2.99 14.80 11.56
N GLY A 308 2.09 14.16 12.30
CA GLY A 308 1.24 14.82 13.28
C GLY A 308 1.08 13.96 14.53
N ASP A 309 0.88 14.60 15.67
CA ASP A 309 0.46 13.94 16.90
C ASP A 309 -0.95 14.39 17.22
N TRP A 310 -1.90 13.91 16.43
CA TRP A 310 -3.28 14.39 16.51
C TRP A 310 -3.95 14.05 17.85
N ALA A 311 -3.40 13.12 18.63
CA ALA A 311 -3.93 12.78 19.95
C ALA A 311 -3.90 13.99 20.91
N VAL A 312 -2.97 14.95 20.71
CA VAL A 312 -2.86 16.19 21.51
C VAL A 312 -4.02 17.17 21.31
N GLN A 313 -4.76 17.03 20.22
CA GLN A 313 -5.86 17.91 19.83
C GLN A 313 -7.19 17.17 19.64
N ARG A 314 -7.15 15.84 19.49
CA ARG A 314 -8.30 14.98 19.22
C ARG A 314 -8.64 14.13 20.45
N GLY A 315 -9.66 14.55 21.20
CA GLY A 315 -10.09 13.94 22.46
C GLY A 315 -10.85 12.61 22.33
N THR A 316 -10.97 12.03 21.13
CA THR A 316 -11.69 10.77 20.89
C THR A 316 -10.84 9.52 21.11
N ASN A 317 -9.60 9.68 21.60
CA ASN A 317 -8.64 8.60 21.71
C ASN A 317 -8.72 7.85 23.06
N GLN A 318 -8.30 6.59 23.09
CA GLN A 318 -8.45 5.73 24.27
C GLN A 318 -7.55 6.10 25.46
N PHE A 319 -6.54 6.95 25.25
CA PHE A 319 -5.64 7.43 26.31
C PHE A 319 -6.02 8.82 26.82
N GLY A 320 -7.02 9.48 26.23
CA GLY A 320 -7.29 10.89 26.48
C GLY A 320 -6.26 11.82 25.85
N CYS A 321 -6.39 13.11 26.08
CA CYS A 321 -5.52 14.12 25.49
C CYS A 321 -4.15 14.10 26.19
N PRO A 322 -3.03 13.83 25.49
CA PRO A 322 -1.70 13.98 26.04
C PRO A 322 -1.48 15.40 26.59
N LEU A 323 -0.89 15.49 27.78
CA LEU A 323 -0.60 16.75 28.46
C LEU A 323 0.89 17.10 28.45
N SER A 324 1.74 16.12 28.17
CA SER A 324 3.20 16.29 28.08
C SER A 324 3.82 15.27 27.14
N TYR A 325 5.01 15.60 26.64
CA TYR A 325 5.82 14.66 25.87
C TYR A 325 6.33 13.49 26.74
N PRO A 326 6.38 12.27 26.21
CA PRO A 326 5.81 11.86 24.92
C PRO A 326 4.32 11.52 25.02
N SER A 327 3.64 11.62 23.88
CA SER A 327 2.30 11.08 23.67
C SER A 327 2.37 9.56 23.43
N PRO A 328 1.32 8.80 23.81
CA PRO A 328 1.17 7.39 23.44
C PRO A 328 1.32 7.15 21.94
N TYR A 329 2.31 6.34 21.55
CA TYR A 329 2.49 5.86 20.17
C TYR A 329 2.64 6.95 19.10
N GLN A 330 3.10 8.15 19.48
CA GLN A 330 3.25 9.28 18.55
C GLN A 330 4.23 8.99 17.40
N ALA A 331 4.22 9.85 16.38
CA ALA A 331 5.23 9.83 15.33
C ALA A 331 6.63 10.09 15.91
N GLY A 332 7.63 9.35 15.40
CA GLY A 332 9.01 9.34 15.91
C GLY A 332 9.24 8.41 17.10
N TRP A 333 8.23 7.61 17.46
CA TRP A 333 8.30 6.65 18.57
C TRP A 333 8.00 5.24 18.10
N GLY A 334 8.73 4.28 18.67
CA GLY A 334 8.58 2.87 18.40
C GLY A 334 8.58 2.07 19.69
N SER A 335 9.19 0.89 19.65
CA SER A 335 9.41 0.04 20.81
C SER A 335 10.66 -0.80 20.59
N ASP A 336 11.47 -0.95 21.63
CA ASP A 336 12.53 -1.95 21.71
C ASP A 336 12.04 -3.26 22.38
N GLY A 337 10.79 -3.27 22.84
CA GLY A 337 10.14 -4.37 23.55
C GLY A 337 10.49 -4.48 25.04
N VAL A 338 11.21 -3.52 25.60
CA VAL A 338 11.62 -3.52 27.01
C VAL A 338 11.37 -2.19 27.71
N THR A 339 11.63 -1.07 27.03
CA THR A 339 11.54 0.27 27.62
C THR A 339 10.08 0.64 27.88
N ILE A 340 9.77 0.92 29.14
CA ILE A 340 8.48 1.46 29.58
C ILE A 340 8.61 2.96 29.75
N THR A 341 7.75 3.70 29.07
CA THR A 341 7.65 5.16 29.14
C THR A 341 6.30 5.55 29.73
N ASN A 342 6.31 6.47 30.68
CA ASN A 342 5.09 7.01 31.28
C ASN A 342 4.57 8.18 30.45
N CYS A 343 3.44 7.99 29.77
CA CYS A 343 2.77 9.04 29.02
C CYS A 343 1.70 9.69 29.91
N VAL A 344 1.77 11.02 30.09
CA VAL A 344 0.80 11.77 30.92
C VAL A 344 -0.29 12.34 30.03
N THR A 345 -1.53 12.06 30.40
CA THR A 345 -2.73 12.41 29.62
C THR A 345 -3.83 12.97 30.54
N SER A 346 -4.92 13.45 29.94
CA SER A 346 -6.11 13.90 30.67
C SER A 346 -6.82 12.78 31.44
N LEU A 347 -6.56 11.50 31.14
CA LEU A 347 -7.13 10.35 31.85
C LEU A 347 -6.18 9.75 32.89
N GLY A 348 -4.94 10.23 32.98
CA GLY A 348 -3.94 9.77 33.92
C GLY A 348 -2.58 9.49 33.29
N THR A 349 -1.74 8.77 34.03
CA THR A 349 -0.42 8.34 33.56
C THR A 349 -0.49 6.89 33.09
N PHE A 350 -0.09 6.64 31.85
CA PHE A 350 -0.09 5.31 31.25
C PHE A 350 1.35 4.81 31.07
N PRO A 351 1.73 3.68 31.69
CA PRO A 351 2.99 3.02 31.39
C PRO A 351 2.85 2.25 30.06
N ILE A 352 3.58 2.70 29.03
CA ILE A 352 3.52 2.13 27.68
C ILE A 352 4.91 1.62 27.30
N THR A 353 4.99 0.42 26.72
CA THR A 353 6.25 -0.11 26.17
C THR A 353 6.58 0.59 24.86
N GLN A 354 7.21 1.76 24.95
CA GLN A 354 7.65 2.56 23.82
C GLN A 354 9.00 3.20 24.09
N SER A 355 9.77 3.39 23.02
CA SER A 355 11.08 4.04 23.02
C SER A 355 11.21 5.00 21.84
N LEU A 356 12.11 5.98 21.97
CA LEU A 356 12.39 6.93 20.90
C LEU A 356 12.93 6.17 19.68
N GLU A 357 12.25 6.29 18.55
CA GLU A 357 12.66 5.69 17.29
C GLU A 357 12.41 6.70 16.16
N PRO A 358 13.36 7.63 15.93
CA PRO A 358 13.12 8.79 15.09
C PRO A 358 12.72 8.40 13.67
N ILE A 359 11.96 9.25 13.01
CA ILE A 359 11.75 9.19 11.55
C ILE A 359 13.07 9.59 10.87
N TYR A 360 13.45 8.90 9.79
CA TYR A 360 14.65 9.22 9.02
C TYR A 360 14.33 9.49 7.55
N ILE A 361 14.81 10.63 7.03
CA ILE A 361 14.58 11.05 5.64
C ILE A 361 15.91 11.49 5.02
N TRP A 362 16.36 10.83 3.94
CA TRP A 362 17.62 11.20 3.28
C TRP A 362 17.75 10.66 1.84
N ALA A 363 18.61 11.28 1.05
CA ALA A 363 18.98 10.83 -0.29
C ALA A 363 17.79 10.67 -1.26
N ASN A 364 16.67 11.34 -1.01
CA ASN A 364 15.59 11.47 -1.99
C ASN A 364 15.95 12.57 -3.00
N THR A 365 15.46 12.45 -4.23
CA THR A 365 15.85 13.31 -5.37
C THR A 365 14.62 13.90 -6.08
N VAL A 366 14.87 14.77 -7.09
CA VAL A 366 13.89 15.49 -7.94
C VAL A 366 13.33 16.78 -7.33
N GLY A 367 12.49 16.70 -6.29
CA GLY A 367 11.85 17.85 -5.66
C GLY A 367 12.68 18.49 -4.55
N ALA A 368 12.53 19.80 -4.35
CA ALA A 368 13.17 20.53 -3.25
C ALA A 368 12.64 20.08 -1.88
N ALA A 369 11.39 19.63 -1.80
CA ALA A 369 10.72 19.16 -0.58
C ALA A 369 10.92 17.66 -0.30
N ALA A 370 11.65 16.93 -1.17
CA ALA A 370 11.80 15.47 -1.08
C ALA A 370 12.47 14.99 0.23
N ASN A 371 13.26 15.85 0.88
CA ASN A 371 13.96 15.56 2.14
C ASN A 371 13.51 16.46 3.30
N ILE A 372 12.27 16.95 3.28
CA ILE A 372 11.70 17.79 4.33
C ILE A 372 10.50 17.07 4.95
N LEU A 373 10.41 17.05 6.28
CA LEU A 373 9.21 16.66 7.00
C LEU A 373 8.46 17.92 7.43
N SER A 374 7.19 18.02 7.06
CA SER A 374 6.29 19.04 7.58
C SER A 374 5.50 18.48 8.77
N LEU A 375 5.05 19.37 9.65
CA LEU A 375 4.15 18.99 10.74
C LEU A 375 2.73 19.41 10.42
N ASN A 376 1.76 18.61 10.81
CA ASN A 376 0.35 18.95 10.69
C ASN A 376 -0.42 18.69 11.98
N ASP A 377 -1.33 19.61 12.27
CA ASP A 377 -2.23 19.54 13.41
C ASP A 377 -3.61 19.03 12.97
N TRP A 378 -4.34 18.49 13.93
CA TRP A 378 -5.77 18.29 13.76
C TRP A 378 -6.44 19.66 13.80
N GLY A 379 -7.26 19.97 12.78
CA GLY A 379 -7.78 21.33 12.55
C GLY A 379 -8.63 21.92 13.69
N THR A 380 -9.06 21.10 14.66
CA THR A 380 -9.85 21.52 15.81
C THR A 380 -9.21 21.03 17.11
N ASP A 381 -8.84 21.93 18.02
CA ASP A 381 -8.38 21.54 19.38
C ASP A 381 -9.58 21.16 20.26
N SER A 382 -10.05 19.92 20.11
CA SER A 382 -11.10 19.34 20.96
C SER A 382 -10.63 19.00 22.37
N CYS A 383 -9.32 19.02 22.61
CA CYS A 383 -8.72 18.82 23.93
C CYS A 383 -8.75 20.11 24.76
N GLY A 384 -8.71 21.28 24.10
CA GLY A 384 -8.79 22.59 24.75
C GLY A 384 -7.56 22.92 25.60
N HIS A 385 -6.40 22.40 25.21
CA HIS A 385 -5.14 22.58 25.94
C HIS A 385 -4.16 23.52 25.21
N GLY A 386 -4.49 23.95 23.98
CA GLY A 386 -3.61 24.81 23.17
C GLY A 386 -2.30 24.13 22.77
N LEU A 387 -2.26 22.80 22.82
CA LEU A 387 -1.11 21.99 22.41
C LEU A 387 -1.16 21.72 20.91
N SER A 388 0.00 21.48 20.32
CA SER A 388 0.17 21.16 18.90
C SER A 388 1.22 20.08 18.69
N SER A 389 1.18 19.46 17.52
CA SER A 389 2.14 18.44 17.08
C SER A 389 3.58 18.96 17.14
N ALA A 390 3.80 20.25 16.90
CA ALA A 390 5.13 20.88 16.99
C ALA A 390 5.73 20.88 18.41
N GLY A 391 4.90 20.81 19.45
CA GLY A 391 5.39 20.63 20.83
C GLY A 391 5.89 19.20 21.12
N PHE A 392 5.37 18.22 20.38
CA PHE A 392 5.59 16.79 20.63
C PHE A 392 6.56 16.15 19.63
N ILE A 393 6.66 16.69 18.42
CA ILE A 393 7.50 16.17 17.33
C ILE A 393 8.56 17.23 17.00
N GLN A 394 9.84 16.92 17.25
CA GLN A 394 10.96 17.84 17.07
C GLN A 394 12.05 17.27 16.16
N GLN A 395 12.59 18.12 15.29
CA GLN A 395 13.76 17.78 14.47
C GLN A 395 14.98 17.53 15.37
N GLY A 396 15.76 16.50 15.07
CA GLY A 396 16.90 16.07 15.86
C GLY A 396 16.55 15.18 17.05
N ARG A 397 15.26 14.99 17.33
CA ARG A 397 14.76 14.06 18.37
C ARG A 397 13.81 13.03 17.79
N ASP A 398 12.64 13.46 17.32
CA ASP A 398 11.57 12.58 16.81
C ASP A 398 11.69 12.34 15.30
N PHE A 399 12.40 13.22 14.60
CA PHE A 399 12.79 13.00 13.21
C PHE A 399 14.17 13.56 12.91
N ILE A 400 14.88 12.93 11.98
CA ILE A 400 16.25 13.25 11.58
C ILE A 400 16.28 13.32 10.05
N LEU A 401 16.69 14.49 9.53
CA LEU A 401 16.93 14.69 8.10
C LEU A 401 18.35 14.20 7.75
N GLY A 402 18.52 12.89 7.78
CA GLY A 402 19.80 12.20 7.61
C GLY A 402 19.65 10.68 7.65
N PRO A 403 20.74 9.94 7.37
CA PRO A 403 20.70 8.49 7.34
C PRO A 403 20.46 7.90 8.75
N LYS A 404 19.63 6.84 8.82
CA LYS A 404 19.48 6.03 10.05
C LYS A 404 20.78 5.30 10.35
N PRO A 405 21.41 5.47 11.54
CA PRO A 405 22.63 4.76 11.89
C PRO A 405 22.45 3.24 11.81
N GLY A 406 23.39 2.56 11.16
CA GLY A 406 23.37 1.10 11.00
C GLY A 406 22.29 0.55 10.06
N TYR A 407 21.48 1.40 9.43
CA TYR A 407 20.44 0.94 8.52
C TYR A 407 21.03 0.41 7.22
N THR A 408 20.64 -0.82 6.88
CA THR A 408 20.85 -1.43 5.57
C THR A 408 19.48 -1.88 5.07
N SER A 409 19.11 -1.51 3.84
CA SER A 409 17.84 -1.96 3.26
C SER A 409 17.80 -3.47 3.12
N PHE A 410 16.60 -4.05 3.26
CA PHE A 410 16.42 -5.49 3.11
C PHE A 410 16.80 -5.96 1.69
N THR A 411 17.23 -7.21 1.55
CA THR A 411 17.65 -7.78 0.26
C THR A 411 16.53 -7.69 -0.78
N TYR A 412 16.86 -7.26 -2.00
CA TYR A 412 15.95 -7.19 -3.15
C TYR A 412 16.52 -8.04 -4.32
N PRO A 413 15.68 -8.76 -5.10
CA PRO A 413 14.24 -8.94 -4.91
C PRO A 413 13.92 -9.72 -3.63
N HIS A 414 12.67 -9.66 -3.16
CA HIS A 414 12.25 -10.43 -1.99
C HIS A 414 12.51 -11.94 -2.18
N PRO A 415 13.05 -12.67 -1.18
CA PRO A 415 13.31 -14.10 -1.29
C PRO A 415 12.09 -14.93 -1.71
N PHE A 416 10.89 -14.56 -1.25
CA PHE A 416 9.63 -15.25 -1.57
C PHE A 416 9.24 -15.22 -3.06
N ARG A 417 9.79 -14.32 -3.87
CA ARG A 417 9.53 -14.33 -5.32
C ARG A 417 10.05 -15.60 -6.00
N THR A 418 11.15 -16.14 -5.52
CA THR A 418 11.77 -17.35 -6.10
C THR A 418 11.01 -18.62 -5.71
N GLN A 419 10.16 -18.54 -4.70
CA GLN A 419 9.40 -19.67 -4.17
C GLN A 419 7.98 -19.74 -4.74
N SER A 420 7.49 -18.68 -5.41
CA SER A 420 6.07 -18.54 -5.76
C SER A 420 5.63 -19.20 -7.08
N THR A 421 6.49 -19.70 -7.97
CA THR A 421 6.07 -20.62 -9.07
C THR A 421 7.27 -21.12 -9.92
N PRO A 422 7.24 -22.37 -10.43
CA PRO A 422 8.10 -22.78 -11.55
C PRO A 422 7.75 -21.97 -12.80
N PRO A 423 8.72 -21.64 -13.67
CA PRO A 423 8.42 -20.98 -14.94
C PRO A 423 7.44 -21.85 -15.74
N LEU A 424 6.27 -21.30 -16.07
CA LEU A 424 5.40 -21.90 -17.08
C LEU A 424 6.18 -21.93 -18.39
N GLU A 425 6.36 -23.11 -18.97
CA GLU A 425 6.72 -23.22 -20.39
C GLU A 425 5.68 -22.41 -21.16
N VAL A 426 6.10 -21.27 -21.69
CA VAL A 426 5.30 -20.54 -22.65
C VAL A 426 5.18 -21.46 -23.86
N VAL A 427 4.07 -22.20 -23.94
CA VAL A 427 3.68 -22.88 -25.16
C VAL A 427 3.30 -21.77 -26.13
N VAL A 428 4.29 -21.26 -26.86
CA VAL A 428 4.09 -20.36 -27.99
C VAL A 428 3.47 -21.19 -29.13
N SER A 429 2.22 -21.64 -28.98
CA SER A 429 1.44 -22.19 -30.08
C SER A 429 0.72 -21.04 -30.77
N GLY A 430 1.41 -20.34 -31.67
CA GLY A 430 0.80 -19.30 -32.48
C GLY A 430 1.81 -18.29 -32.98
N THR A 431 2.13 -18.36 -34.25
CA THR A 431 2.92 -17.37 -35.00
C THR A 431 2.27 -15.99 -34.96
N TRP A 432 2.62 -15.18 -33.96
CA TRP A 432 2.49 -13.72 -34.00
C TRP A 432 3.89 -13.10 -33.89
N ALA A 433 4.70 -13.36 -34.91
CA ALA A 433 5.96 -12.67 -35.11
C ALA A 433 5.75 -11.40 -35.96
N ALA A 434 6.32 -10.29 -35.48
CA ALA A 434 6.83 -9.17 -36.27
C ALA A 434 5.89 -8.03 -36.74
N SER A 435 5.19 -7.32 -35.85
CA SER A 435 4.70 -5.97 -36.18
C SER A 435 4.86 -4.86 -35.13
N ALA A 436 5.20 -5.16 -33.86
CA ALA A 436 5.21 -4.13 -32.80
C ALA A 436 6.59 -3.53 -32.46
N LEU A 437 7.71 -4.03 -32.99
CA LEU A 437 9.06 -3.63 -32.55
C LEU A 437 9.84 -2.68 -33.49
N THR A 438 9.21 -2.15 -34.55
CA THR A 438 9.91 -1.30 -35.55
C THR A 438 9.57 0.20 -35.51
N ARG A 439 8.63 0.69 -34.69
CA ARG A 439 8.21 2.11 -34.76
C ARG A 439 8.96 3.11 -33.85
N ASN A 440 9.83 2.66 -32.93
CA ASN A 440 10.55 3.57 -32.01
C ASN A 440 12.04 3.79 -32.32
N LYS A 441 12.54 3.39 -33.51
CA LYS A 441 13.93 3.67 -33.93
C LYS A 441 14.09 4.73 -35.03
N LEU A 442 13.00 5.35 -35.52
CA LEU A 442 13.07 6.28 -36.66
C LEU A 442 12.83 7.78 -36.35
N ALA A 443 12.68 8.18 -35.09
CA ALA A 443 12.43 9.59 -34.72
C ALA A 443 13.64 10.32 -34.09
N LEU A 444 14.82 9.70 -34.03
CA LEU A 444 16.02 10.30 -33.41
C LEU A 444 17.21 10.38 -34.37
N ARG A 445 17.00 10.71 -35.66
CA ARG A 445 18.06 11.11 -36.60
C ARG A 445 17.52 12.05 -37.69
N ALA A 446 17.13 13.28 -37.33
CA ALA A 446 17.04 14.39 -38.28
C ALA A 446 16.93 15.74 -37.55
N ARG A 447 18.03 16.26 -37.03
CA ARG A 447 18.23 17.72 -36.82
C ARG A 447 19.70 18.05 -36.56
N VAL A 448 20.52 17.85 -37.59
CA VAL A 448 21.82 18.52 -37.75
C VAL A 448 22.00 18.79 -39.24
N THR A 449 21.57 19.95 -39.74
CA THR A 449 22.31 20.84 -40.66
C THR A 449 21.43 21.97 -41.25
N ARG A 450 21.96 23.20 -41.18
CA ARG A 450 21.74 24.42 -42.01
C ARG A 450 20.39 25.14 -41.89
N PHE A 451 20.37 26.30 -41.23
CA PHE A 451 20.84 27.59 -41.75
C PHE A 451 21.53 28.37 -40.63
#